data_AF-F2QT64-F1
#
_entry.id   AF-F2QT64-F1
#
_cell.length_a   1.000
_cell.length_b   1.000
_cell.length_c   1.000
_cell.angle_alpha   90.00
_cell.angle_beta   90.00
_cell.angle_gamma   90.00
#
_symmetry.space_group_name_H-M   'P 1'
#
loop_
_entity.id
_entity.type
_entity.pdbx_description
1 polymer ?
#
loop_
_entity_poly.entity_id
_entity_poly.type
_entity_poly.pdbx_seq_one_letter_code
_entity_poly.pdbx_strand_id
1 'polypeptide(L)'
;MGLETHFNFMKKALDAAQIALDELEVPIGCIFVYKNKIIAQGSNKTNATSCGINHAEMEAIDEIIAKYPNYKEILPFADLYVTVEPCIMCASALRQLGIRRVFFGCANDRFGGNGSVLTIHSDKLNNKLDSSIYPVYPGIYAKEAVTLLRKFYLNQNEKSPNPQTKKLRQLDMENFPRLQFEKYLTKEQFVDMYGESQLDVYVGESDEIVLQRPTKIPKI
;
A
#
# COMPACT_ATOMS: atom_id res chain seq x y z
N MET A 1 10.06 -2.25 16.21
CA MET A 1 10.55 -1.47 15.05
C MET A 1 9.91 -0.10 15.15
N GLY A 2 10.66 1.00 15.05
CA GLY A 2 10.09 2.34 15.21
C GLY A 2 9.39 2.83 13.94
N LEU A 3 8.48 3.81 14.09
CA LEU A 3 7.72 4.40 12.99
C LEU A 3 8.60 4.89 11.82
N GLU A 4 9.75 5.51 12.12
CA GLU A 4 10.73 5.95 11.10
C GLU A 4 11.14 4.81 10.15
N THR A 5 11.24 3.58 10.66
CA THR A 5 11.61 2.42 9.83
C THR A 5 10.53 2.08 8.82
N HIS A 6 9.26 2.18 9.20
CA HIS A 6 8.14 1.95 8.30
C HIS A 6 8.06 3.01 7.19
N PHE A 7 8.38 4.27 7.52
CA PHE A 7 8.56 5.31 6.50
C PHE A 7 9.73 4.98 5.57
N ASN A 8 10.88 4.53 6.07
CA ASN A 8 12.02 4.17 5.21
C ASN A 8 11.68 3.02 4.24
N PHE A 9 10.92 2.02 4.69
CA PHE A 9 10.46 0.92 3.84
C PHE A 9 9.39 1.37 2.84
N MET A 10 8.40 2.15 3.27
CA MET A 10 7.39 2.69 2.35
C MET A 10 8.02 3.61 1.29
N LYS A 11 9.10 4.33 1.63
CA LYS A 11 9.85 5.10 0.64
C LYS A 11 10.41 4.22 -0.49
N LYS A 12 10.86 2.99 -0.17
CA LYS A 12 11.29 2.01 -1.18
C LYS A 12 10.14 1.49 -2.03
N ALA A 13 8.95 1.30 -1.45
CA ALA A 13 7.76 0.98 -2.23
C ALA A 13 7.36 2.13 -3.18
N LEU A 14 7.52 3.40 -2.75
CA LEU A 14 7.34 4.57 -3.62
C LEU A 14 8.38 4.63 -4.75
N ASP A 15 9.63 4.27 -4.49
CA ASP A 15 10.66 4.19 -5.53
C ASP A 15 10.24 3.15 -6.60
N ALA A 16 9.68 2.00 -6.19
CA ALA A 16 9.13 1.00 -7.12
C ALA A 16 7.90 1.51 -7.90
N ALA A 17 7.02 2.27 -7.24
CA ALA A 17 5.85 2.88 -7.88
C ALA A 17 6.25 3.95 -8.91
N GLN A 18 7.34 4.68 -8.66
CA GLN A 18 7.89 5.65 -9.61
C GLN A 18 8.44 4.95 -10.86
N ILE A 19 9.08 3.78 -10.71
CA ILE A 19 9.51 2.97 -11.86
C ILE A 19 8.31 2.58 -12.74
N ALA A 20 7.22 2.08 -12.14
CA ALA A 20 5.99 1.80 -12.89
C ALA A 20 5.45 3.04 -13.61
N LEU A 21 5.46 4.21 -12.95
CA LEU A 21 5.02 5.45 -13.59
C LEU A 21 5.87 5.79 -14.83
N ASP A 22 7.18 5.65 -14.72
CA ASP A 22 8.15 5.94 -15.78
C ASP A 22 8.00 4.94 -16.95
N GLU A 23 7.56 3.72 -16.66
CA GLU A 23 7.25 2.66 -17.63
C GLU A 23 5.81 2.73 -18.19
N LEU A 24 5.05 3.79 -17.89
CA LEU A 24 3.64 3.96 -18.29
C LEU A 24 2.70 2.86 -17.75
N GLU A 25 3.01 2.32 -16.59
CA GLU A 25 2.16 1.44 -15.79
C GLU A 25 1.44 2.22 -14.69
N VAL A 26 0.36 1.64 -14.16
CA VAL A 26 -0.31 2.20 -12.98
C VAL A 26 0.71 2.27 -11.83
N PRO A 27 0.94 3.41 -11.16
CA PRO A 27 2.09 3.60 -10.27
C PRO A 27 1.81 3.03 -8.87
N ILE A 28 1.66 1.71 -8.82
CA ILE A 28 1.56 0.92 -7.61
C ILE A 28 2.86 0.16 -7.48
N GLY A 29 3.52 0.30 -6.34
CA GLY A 29 4.78 -0.35 -6.02
C GLY A 29 4.72 -0.94 -4.63
N CYS A 30 5.44 -2.04 -4.43
CA CYS A 30 5.49 -2.73 -3.16
C CYS A 30 6.87 -3.33 -2.87
N ILE A 31 7.11 -3.62 -1.59
CA ILE A 31 8.25 -4.43 -1.14
C ILE A 31 7.80 -5.42 -0.08
N PHE A 32 8.43 -6.59 -0.06
CA PHE A 32 8.32 -7.55 1.04
C PHE A 32 9.57 -7.47 1.91
N VAL A 33 9.37 -7.39 3.22
CA VAL A 33 10.45 -7.27 4.21
C VAL A 33 10.41 -8.45 5.17
N TYR A 34 11.48 -9.23 5.23
CA TYR A 34 11.66 -10.32 6.17
C TYR A 34 12.97 -10.13 6.93
N LYS A 35 12.92 -10.21 8.28
CA LYS A 35 14.08 -9.96 9.16
C LYS A 35 14.81 -8.64 8.84
N ASN A 36 14.03 -7.56 8.65
CA ASN A 36 14.51 -6.22 8.28
C ASN A 36 15.27 -6.13 6.95
N LYS A 37 15.13 -7.13 6.08
CA LYS A 37 15.71 -7.14 4.74
C LYS A 37 14.61 -7.18 3.70
N ILE A 38 14.75 -6.37 2.66
CA ILE A 38 13.89 -6.44 1.49
C ILE A 38 14.21 -7.76 0.78
N ILE A 39 13.21 -8.63 0.65
CA ILE A 39 13.38 -9.95 0.03
C ILE A 39 12.88 -9.98 -1.42
N ALA A 40 11.96 -9.08 -1.76
CA ALA A 40 11.42 -8.86 -3.11
C ALA A 40 10.84 -7.45 -3.25
N GLN A 41 10.74 -6.98 -4.48
CA GLN A 41 10.14 -5.71 -4.87
C GLN A 41 9.22 -5.94 -6.07
N GLY A 42 8.05 -5.31 -6.09
CA GLY A 42 7.09 -5.44 -7.18
C GLY A 42 6.48 -4.11 -7.58
N SER A 43 5.96 -4.07 -8.80
CA SER A 43 5.29 -2.94 -9.41
C SER A 43 4.18 -3.44 -10.35
N ASN A 44 3.18 -2.63 -10.66
CA ASN A 44 2.16 -3.07 -11.60
C ASN A 44 2.77 -3.33 -12.99
N LYS A 45 2.40 -4.45 -13.62
CA LYS A 45 2.87 -4.85 -14.96
C LYS A 45 1.73 -5.23 -15.90
N THR A 46 0.53 -4.69 -15.65
CA THR A 46 -0.70 -5.06 -16.36
C THR A 46 -0.66 -4.74 -17.86
N ASN A 47 -0.05 -3.62 -18.25
CA ASN A 47 0.12 -3.24 -19.65
C ASN A 47 1.22 -4.08 -20.31
N ALA A 48 2.36 -4.23 -19.64
CA ALA A 48 3.53 -4.95 -20.16
C ALA A 48 3.23 -6.43 -20.42
N THR A 49 2.44 -7.07 -19.55
CA THR A 49 2.08 -8.48 -19.69
C THR A 49 0.72 -8.72 -20.33
N SER A 50 -0.04 -7.66 -20.63
CA SER A 50 -1.43 -7.76 -21.10
C SER A 50 -2.30 -8.65 -20.19
N CYS A 51 -2.02 -8.62 -18.89
CA CYS A 51 -2.64 -9.49 -17.89
C CYS A 51 -3.16 -8.65 -16.72
N GLY A 52 -4.49 -8.61 -16.56
CA GLY A 52 -5.14 -7.79 -15.53
C GLY A 52 -4.92 -8.24 -14.09
N ILE A 53 -4.18 -9.33 -13.85
CA ILE A 53 -3.86 -9.83 -12.50
C ILE A 53 -2.41 -9.54 -12.09
N ASN A 54 -1.56 -9.01 -12.99
CA ASN A 54 -0.14 -8.76 -12.71
C ASN A 54 0.04 -7.43 -11.96
N HIS A 55 -0.49 -7.40 -10.74
CA HIS A 55 -0.31 -6.31 -9.80
C HIS A 55 1.03 -6.39 -9.09
N ALA A 56 1.45 -5.28 -8.47
CA ALA A 56 2.70 -5.18 -7.72
C ALA A 56 2.89 -6.31 -6.71
N GLU A 57 1.84 -6.64 -5.94
CA GLU A 57 1.90 -7.73 -4.95
C GLU A 57 2.12 -9.09 -5.59
N MET A 58 1.48 -9.36 -6.73
CA MET A 58 1.62 -10.62 -7.46
C MET A 58 3.03 -10.76 -8.05
N GLU A 59 3.57 -9.68 -8.64
CA GLU A 59 4.95 -9.66 -9.15
C GLU A 59 5.96 -9.99 -8.04
N ALA A 60 5.85 -9.33 -6.88
CA ALA A 60 6.75 -9.57 -5.76
C ALA A 60 6.58 -10.97 -5.16
N ILE A 61 5.36 -11.50 -5.10
CA ILE A 61 5.10 -12.88 -4.66
C ILE A 61 5.78 -13.87 -5.61
N ASP A 62 5.68 -13.68 -6.93
CA ASP A 62 6.34 -14.53 -7.91
C ASP A 62 7.87 -14.49 -7.75
N GLU A 63 8.45 -13.31 -7.50
CA GLU A 63 9.89 -13.17 -7.18
C GLU A 63 10.27 -13.97 -5.93
N ILE A 64 9.46 -13.88 -4.85
CA ILE A 64 9.70 -14.63 -3.62
C ILE A 64 9.64 -16.13 -3.86
N ILE A 65 8.63 -16.62 -4.58
CA ILE A 65 8.46 -18.06 -4.86
C ILE A 65 9.64 -18.58 -5.68
N ALA A 66 10.09 -17.82 -6.69
CA ALA A 66 11.23 -18.20 -7.52
C ALA A 66 12.55 -18.24 -6.72
N LYS A 67 12.73 -17.33 -5.76
CA LYS A 67 13.98 -17.16 -5.00
C LYS A 67 14.05 -18.01 -3.74
N TYR A 68 12.91 -18.29 -3.11
CA TYR A 68 12.83 -18.97 -1.82
C TYR A 68 11.92 -20.20 -1.89
N PRO A 69 12.48 -21.41 -2.06
CA PRO A 69 11.70 -22.65 -2.04
C PRO A 69 10.87 -22.84 -0.77
N ASN A 70 11.31 -22.27 0.35
CA ASN A 70 10.62 -22.26 1.64
C ASN A 70 9.77 -21.00 1.88
N TYR A 71 9.25 -20.35 0.83
CA TYR A 71 8.45 -19.12 0.95
C TYR A 71 7.28 -19.23 1.94
N LYS A 72 6.65 -20.41 2.04
CA LYS A 72 5.54 -20.68 2.98
C LYS A 72 5.94 -20.53 4.45
N GLU A 73 7.23 -20.70 4.76
CA GLU A 73 7.79 -20.47 6.09
C GLU A 73 8.24 -19.02 6.29
N ILE A 74 8.41 -18.25 5.21
CA ILE A 74 8.91 -16.86 5.23
C ILE A 74 7.75 -15.87 5.32
N LEU A 75 6.72 -16.02 4.47
CA LEU A 75 5.61 -15.07 4.37
C LEU A 75 4.85 -14.84 5.68
N PRO A 76 4.64 -15.84 6.55
CA PRO A 76 4.10 -15.65 7.91
C PRO A 76 4.90 -14.72 8.82
N PHE A 77 6.13 -14.38 8.43
CA PHE A 77 7.00 -13.48 9.17
C PHE A 77 7.45 -12.27 8.34
N ALA A 78 6.89 -12.09 7.15
CA ALA A 78 7.21 -10.99 6.24
C ALA A 78 6.16 -9.86 6.33
N ASP A 79 6.63 -8.63 6.25
CA ASP A 79 5.78 -7.44 6.14
C ASP A 79 5.70 -7.00 4.69
N LEU A 80 4.50 -6.67 4.22
CA LEU A 80 4.30 -5.96 2.95
C LEU A 80 4.26 -4.46 3.20
N TYR A 81 4.95 -3.68 2.38
CA TYR A 81 4.74 -2.24 2.23
C TYR A 81 4.31 -1.96 0.80
N VAL A 82 3.15 -1.35 0.60
CA VAL A 82 2.58 -1.09 -0.72
C VAL A 82 2.02 0.34 -0.81
N THR A 83 2.21 1.02 -1.92
CA THR A 83 1.82 2.44 -2.02
C THR A 83 0.31 2.66 -1.97
N VAL A 84 -0.48 1.71 -2.48
CA VAL A 84 -1.94 1.74 -2.51
C VAL A 84 -2.48 0.51 -1.79
N GLU A 85 -3.58 0.65 -1.05
CA GLU A 85 -4.26 -0.46 -0.40
C GLU A 85 -4.46 -1.64 -1.37
N PRO A 86 -4.08 -2.88 -0.97
CA PRO A 86 -4.28 -4.06 -1.79
C PRO A 86 -5.72 -4.21 -2.26
N CYS A 87 -5.90 -4.52 -3.54
CA CYS A 87 -7.23 -4.82 -4.04
C CYS A 87 -7.76 -6.14 -3.44
N ILE A 88 -9.07 -6.40 -3.55
CA ILE A 88 -9.71 -7.63 -3.07
C ILE A 88 -8.96 -8.91 -3.47
N MET A 89 -8.49 -9.00 -4.72
CA MET A 89 -7.71 -10.13 -5.22
C MET A 89 -6.37 -10.28 -4.48
N CYS A 90 -5.59 -9.20 -4.40
CA CYS A 90 -4.27 -9.22 -3.75
C CYS A 90 -4.40 -9.46 -2.24
N ALA A 91 -5.39 -8.83 -1.60
CA ALA A 91 -5.73 -9.05 -0.20
C ALA A 91 -6.06 -10.52 0.09
N SER A 92 -6.80 -11.19 -0.80
CA SER A 92 -7.11 -12.61 -0.71
C SER A 92 -5.89 -13.50 -0.93
N ALA A 93 -5.02 -13.18 -1.89
CA ALA A 93 -3.78 -13.91 -2.11
C ALA A 93 -2.85 -13.83 -0.90
N LEU A 94 -2.65 -12.62 -0.35
CA LEU A 94 -1.86 -12.36 0.85
C LEU A 94 -2.41 -13.12 2.07
N ARG A 95 -3.73 -13.16 2.23
CA ARG A 95 -4.40 -13.95 3.28
C ARG A 95 -4.10 -15.44 3.13
N GLN A 96 -4.27 -16.00 1.94
CA GLN A 96 -4.03 -17.43 1.69
C GLN A 96 -2.57 -17.84 1.87
N LEU A 97 -1.64 -16.92 1.60
CA LEU A 97 -0.21 -17.10 1.84
C LEU A 97 0.19 -16.85 3.31
N GLY A 98 -0.74 -16.36 4.13
CA GLY A 98 -0.53 -16.11 5.55
C GLY A 98 0.45 -14.99 5.83
N ILE A 99 0.40 -13.87 5.10
CA ILE A 99 1.30 -12.72 5.35
C ILE A 99 1.24 -12.25 6.82
N ARG A 100 2.36 -11.77 7.38
CA ARG A 100 2.38 -11.28 8.77
C ARG A 100 1.50 -10.06 8.98
N ARG A 101 1.66 -9.04 8.13
CA ARG A 101 0.96 -7.74 8.19
C ARG A 101 1.23 -6.91 6.93
N VAL A 102 0.35 -5.93 6.70
CA VAL A 102 0.43 -5.04 5.53
C VAL A 102 0.46 -3.58 5.97
N PHE A 103 1.41 -2.83 5.44
CA PHE A 103 1.49 -1.38 5.53
C PHE A 103 1.13 -0.79 4.17
N PHE A 104 0.29 0.24 4.13
CA PHE A 104 -0.01 0.91 2.88
C PHE A 104 -0.08 2.43 2.97
N GLY A 105 0.11 3.09 1.83
CA GLY A 105 0.03 4.54 1.71
C GLY A 105 -1.41 5.03 1.69
N CYS A 106 -2.03 5.08 0.52
CA CYS A 106 -3.40 5.57 0.38
C CYS A 106 -4.43 4.45 0.22
N ALA A 107 -5.68 4.76 0.54
CA ALA A 107 -6.84 3.89 0.32
C ALA A 107 -7.04 3.54 -1.17
N ASN A 108 -7.71 2.43 -1.42
CA ASN A 108 -8.15 2.02 -2.74
C ASN A 108 -9.68 2.09 -2.83
N ASP A 109 -10.18 3.27 -3.20
CA ASP A 109 -11.61 3.60 -3.16
C ASP A 109 -12.50 2.74 -4.08
N ARG A 110 -11.91 2.05 -5.06
CA ARG A 110 -12.65 1.24 -6.05
C ARG A 110 -12.62 -0.25 -5.76
N PHE A 111 -11.48 -0.75 -5.28
CA PHE A 111 -11.24 -2.18 -5.19
C PHE A 111 -10.59 -2.63 -3.88
N GLY A 112 -10.48 -1.75 -2.88
CA GLY A 112 -9.77 -2.01 -1.63
C GLY A 112 -10.30 -3.22 -0.86
N GLY A 113 -9.43 -4.20 -0.66
CA GLY A 113 -9.73 -5.44 0.04
C GLY A 113 -9.39 -5.41 1.54
N ASN A 114 -8.83 -4.32 2.04
CA ASN A 114 -8.34 -4.21 3.41
C ASN A 114 -9.15 -3.23 4.27
N GLY A 115 -10.23 -2.65 3.75
CA GLY A 115 -11.17 -1.83 4.51
C GLY A 115 -11.93 -0.80 3.68
N SER A 116 -11.40 -0.34 2.54
CA SER A 116 -12.11 0.66 1.73
C SER A 116 -13.41 0.15 1.14
N VAL A 117 -13.40 -1.07 0.59
CA VAL A 117 -14.57 -1.71 -0.03
C VAL A 117 -14.97 -2.98 0.71
N LEU A 118 -14.01 -3.90 0.89
CA LEU A 118 -14.20 -5.14 1.67
C LEU A 118 -13.10 -5.28 2.73
N THR A 119 -13.33 -6.15 3.71
CA THR A 119 -12.42 -6.44 4.83
C THR A 119 -11.83 -7.85 4.72
N ILE A 120 -11.32 -8.24 3.55
CA ILE A 120 -10.77 -9.58 3.29
C ILE A 120 -9.69 -9.98 4.30
N HIS A 121 -8.87 -9.03 4.76
CA HIS A 121 -7.83 -9.24 5.77
C HIS A 121 -8.35 -9.71 7.15
N SER A 122 -9.61 -9.42 7.50
CA SER A 122 -10.20 -9.67 8.82
C SER A 122 -11.56 -10.36 8.80
N ASP A 123 -12.10 -10.69 7.63
CA ASP A 123 -13.38 -11.37 7.47
C ASP A 123 -13.38 -12.77 8.12
N LYS A 124 -14.33 -13.01 9.02
CA LYS A 124 -14.49 -14.26 9.79
C LYS A 124 -15.48 -15.25 9.17
N LEU A 125 -16.11 -14.91 8.04
CA LEU A 125 -17.17 -15.73 7.44
C LEU A 125 -16.67 -17.06 6.85
N ASN A 126 -15.36 -17.22 6.66
CA ASN A 126 -14.75 -18.43 6.12
C ASN A 126 -13.93 -19.15 7.20
N ASN A 127 -14.59 -19.95 8.05
CA ASN A 127 -13.99 -20.75 9.14
C ASN A 127 -12.77 -21.64 8.74
N LYS A 128 -12.48 -21.83 7.44
CA LYS A 128 -11.28 -22.54 6.94
C LYS A 128 -10.06 -21.64 6.71
N LEU A 129 -10.25 -20.32 6.65
CA LEU A 129 -9.22 -19.28 6.43
C LEU A 129 -8.99 -18.41 7.68
N ASP A 130 -9.57 -18.79 8.82
CA ASP A 130 -9.51 -18.03 10.07
C ASP A 130 -8.10 -17.95 10.67
N SER A 131 -7.24 -18.93 10.40
CA SER A 131 -5.85 -18.95 10.89
C SER A 131 -4.92 -17.99 10.15
N SER A 132 -5.42 -17.17 9.21
CA SER A 132 -4.58 -16.34 8.33
C SER A 132 -5.03 -14.88 8.23
N ILE A 133 -5.82 -14.37 9.18
CA ILE A 133 -6.08 -12.93 9.28
C ILE A 133 -4.76 -12.16 9.51
N TYR A 134 -4.66 -10.94 9.00
CA TYR A 134 -3.47 -10.11 9.16
C TYR A 134 -3.85 -8.66 9.46
N PRO A 135 -3.11 -7.97 10.36
CA PRO A 135 -3.35 -6.57 10.64
C PRO A 135 -2.85 -5.69 9.49
N VAL A 136 -3.50 -4.54 9.34
CA VAL A 136 -3.23 -3.57 8.28
C VAL A 136 -2.96 -2.20 8.88
N TYR A 137 -2.00 -1.46 8.33
CA TYR A 137 -1.52 -0.18 8.85
C TYR A 137 -1.47 0.85 7.71
N PRO A 138 -2.48 1.73 7.61
CA PRO A 138 -2.62 2.64 6.49
C PRO A 138 -1.89 3.98 6.72
N GLY A 139 -1.80 4.82 5.70
CA GLY A 139 -1.48 6.25 5.84
C GLY A 139 -0.01 6.64 5.66
N ILE A 140 0.93 5.69 5.55
CA ILE A 140 2.36 6.03 5.45
C ILE A 140 2.66 6.56 4.05
N TYR A 141 3.03 7.84 3.94
CA TYR A 141 3.18 8.54 2.66
C TYR A 141 1.92 8.48 1.75
N ALA A 142 0.73 8.60 2.36
CA ALA A 142 -0.54 8.59 1.63
C ALA A 142 -0.62 9.69 0.56
N LYS A 143 -0.11 10.90 0.87
CA LYS A 143 -0.11 12.04 -0.06
C LYS A 143 0.72 11.75 -1.30
N GLU A 144 1.89 11.16 -1.13
CA GLU A 144 2.82 10.82 -2.20
C GLU A 144 2.24 9.72 -3.09
N ALA A 145 1.62 8.69 -2.50
CA ALA A 145 0.94 7.64 -3.24
C ALA A 145 -0.21 8.19 -4.10
N VAL A 146 -1.07 9.05 -3.53
CA VAL A 146 -2.13 9.73 -4.29
C VAL A 146 -1.55 10.62 -5.38
N THR A 147 -0.45 11.32 -5.11
CA THR A 147 0.22 12.18 -6.08
C THR A 147 0.70 11.38 -7.29
N LEU A 148 1.29 10.19 -7.08
CA LEU A 148 1.70 9.30 -8.18
C LEU A 148 0.49 8.86 -9.02
N LEU A 149 -0.59 8.41 -8.38
CA LEU A 149 -1.83 8.05 -9.09
C LEU A 149 -2.38 9.23 -9.91
N ARG A 150 -2.40 10.44 -9.35
CA ARG A 150 -2.82 11.65 -10.07
C ARG A 150 -1.95 11.92 -11.29
N LYS A 151 -0.63 11.80 -11.18
CA LYS A 151 0.30 11.93 -12.31
C LYS A 151 -0.01 10.92 -13.42
N PHE A 152 -0.25 9.66 -13.07
CA PHE A 152 -0.62 8.64 -14.04
C PHE A 152 -1.91 8.96 -14.78
N TYR A 153 -2.98 9.37 -14.09
CA TYR A 153 -4.25 9.68 -14.75
C TYR A 153 -4.26 10.99 -15.57
N LEU A 154 -3.24 11.84 -15.40
CA LEU A 154 -3.02 13.00 -16.26
C LEU A 154 -2.23 12.65 -17.52
N ASN A 155 -1.26 11.74 -17.41
CA ASN A 155 -0.56 11.17 -18.54
C ASN A 155 -1.54 10.29 -19.31
N GLN A 156 -2.06 10.80 -20.43
CA GLN A 156 -3.06 10.07 -21.21
C GLN A 156 -2.49 8.71 -21.66
N ASN A 157 -3.28 7.66 -21.51
CA ASN A 157 -3.04 6.42 -22.25
C ASN A 157 -3.33 6.69 -23.73
N GLU A 158 -2.29 6.96 -24.52
CA GLU A 158 -2.41 7.05 -25.99
C GLU A 158 -2.97 5.75 -26.61
N LYS A 159 -2.84 4.63 -25.89
CA LYS A 159 -3.39 3.31 -26.24
C LYS A 159 -4.90 3.16 -25.93
N SER A 160 -5.56 4.16 -25.36
CA SER A 160 -7.00 4.08 -25.08
C SER A 160 -7.81 4.20 -26.38
N PRO A 161 -8.83 3.33 -26.61
CA PRO A 161 -9.61 3.34 -27.86
C PRO A 161 -10.36 4.65 -28.12
N ASN A 162 -10.58 5.48 -27.09
CA ASN A 162 -11.08 6.85 -27.22
C ASN A 162 -10.21 7.79 -26.38
N PRO A 163 -9.15 8.39 -26.95
CA PRO A 163 -8.34 9.38 -26.26
C PRO A 163 -9.19 10.63 -25.97
N GLN A 164 -9.71 10.75 -24.76
CA GLN A 164 -10.34 12.01 -24.33
C GLN A 164 -9.24 13.04 -24.09
N THR A 165 -9.28 14.14 -24.83
CA THR A 165 -8.36 15.27 -24.72
C THR A 165 -8.52 15.96 -23.36
N LYS A 166 -7.86 15.46 -22.32
CA LYS A 166 -7.82 16.09 -20.98
C LYS A 166 -6.71 17.15 -20.89
N LYS A 167 -6.49 17.94 -21.94
CA LYS A 167 -5.37 18.89 -22.09
C LYS A 167 -5.31 20.03 -21.04
N LEU A 168 -6.22 20.08 -20.08
CA LEU A 168 -6.39 21.20 -19.13
C LEU A 168 -6.51 20.79 -17.65
N ARG A 169 -6.37 19.51 -17.29
CA ARG A 169 -6.41 19.12 -15.87
C ARG A 169 -5.08 19.42 -15.20
N GLN A 170 -5.05 20.40 -14.31
CA GLN A 170 -3.92 20.64 -13.42
C GLN A 170 -3.89 19.55 -12.34
N LEU A 171 -2.68 19.20 -11.87
CA LEU A 171 -2.51 18.35 -10.69
C LEU A 171 -3.09 19.10 -9.49
N ASP A 172 -4.15 18.55 -8.88
CA ASP A 172 -4.58 19.00 -7.57
C ASP A 172 -3.53 18.58 -6.54
N MET A 173 -2.89 19.56 -5.91
CA MET A 173 -1.88 19.37 -4.85
C MET A 173 -2.34 19.94 -3.50
N GLU A 174 -3.59 20.39 -3.42
CA GLU A 174 -4.16 21.04 -2.24
C GLU A 174 -5.17 20.12 -1.56
N ASN A 175 -6.08 19.51 -2.33
CA ASN A 175 -7.12 18.66 -1.77
C ASN A 175 -6.66 17.20 -1.82
N PHE A 176 -6.42 16.58 -0.68
CA PHE A 176 -6.22 15.13 -0.58
C PHE A 176 -7.37 14.50 0.21
N PRO A 177 -7.83 13.31 -0.18
CA PRO A 177 -8.87 12.62 0.58
C PRO A 177 -8.32 12.27 1.96
N ARG A 178 -9.11 12.55 3.00
CA ARG A 178 -8.79 12.12 4.35
C ARG A 178 -8.95 10.60 4.44
N LEU A 179 -7.95 9.94 5.01
CA LEU A 179 -8.02 8.52 5.32
C LEU A 179 -8.85 8.31 6.60
N GLN A 180 -9.88 7.47 6.51
CA GLN A 180 -10.72 7.07 7.64
C GLN A 180 -10.05 5.91 8.38
N PHE A 181 -9.16 6.21 9.33
CA PHE A 181 -8.36 5.22 10.06
C PHE A 181 -9.21 4.23 10.85
N GLU A 182 -10.38 4.64 11.32
CA GLU A 182 -11.36 3.84 12.06
C GLU A 182 -11.90 2.64 11.26
N LYS A 183 -11.75 2.65 9.93
CA LYS A 183 -12.05 1.49 9.07
C LYS A 183 -11.02 0.37 9.18
N TYR A 184 -9.83 0.68 9.67
CA TYR A 184 -8.67 -0.21 9.62
C TYR A 184 -8.13 -0.55 11.01
N LEU A 185 -8.22 0.38 11.96
CA LEU A 185 -7.58 0.31 13.26
C LEU A 185 -8.52 0.85 14.35
N THR A 186 -8.47 0.24 15.53
CA THR A 186 -8.99 0.91 16.74
C THR A 186 -8.06 2.05 17.16
N LYS A 187 -8.55 2.95 18.02
CA LYS A 187 -7.75 4.04 18.57
C LYS A 187 -6.51 3.52 19.30
N GLU A 188 -6.64 2.44 20.06
CA GLU A 188 -5.53 1.82 20.78
C GLU A 188 -4.48 1.27 19.81
N GLN A 189 -4.91 0.57 18.76
CA GLN A 189 -4.00 0.04 17.72
C GLN A 189 -3.31 1.16 16.94
N PHE A 190 -4.01 2.27 16.68
CA PHE A 190 -3.43 3.45 16.05
C PHE A 190 -2.33 4.05 16.93
N VAL A 191 -2.60 4.27 18.22
CA VAL A 191 -1.62 4.85 19.15
C VAL A 191 -0.41 3.93 19.34
N ASP A 192 -0.63 2.61 19.42
CA ASP A 192 0.46 1.63 19.51
C ASP A 192 1.40 1.69 18.28
N MET A 193 0.83 1.82 17.07
CA MET A 193 1.63 1.85 15.84
C MET A 193 2.26 3.21 15.53
N TYR A 194 1.47 4.29 15.65
CA TYR A 194 1.85 5.62 15.17
C TYR A 194 2.26 6.58 16.28
N GLY A 195 1.95 6.25 17.54
CA GLY A 195 2.20 7.10 18.69
C GLY A 195 1.08 8.12 18.94
N GLU A 196 0.96 8.53 20.20
CA GLU A 196 -0.05 9.49 20.65
C GLU A 196 0.07 10.86 19.95
N SER A 197 1.29 11.25 19.55
CA SER A 197 1.55 12.48 18.78
C SER A 197 0.85 12.53 17.41
N GLN A 198 0.35 11.40 16.90
CA GLN A 198 -0.35 11.33 15.61
C GLN A 198 -1.88 11.29 15.78
N LEU A 199 -2.39 11.34 17.01
CA LEU A 199 -3.80 11.05 17.30
C LEU A 199 -4.77 12.03 16.63
N ASP A 200 -4.36 13.28 16.43
CA ASP A 200 -5.19 14.30 15.79
C ASP A 200 -5.58 13.91 14.34
N VAL A 201 -4.70 13.16 13.66
CA VAL A 201 -4.96 12.60 12.32
C VAL A 201 -6.05 11.52 12.35
N TYR A 202 -6.09 10.73 13.43
CA TYR A 202 -7.11 9.70 13.63
C TYR A 202 -8.49 10.34 13.88
N VAL A 203 -8.58 11.25 14.85
CA VAL A 203 -9.86 11.89 15.23
C VAL A 203 -10.36 12.83 14.14
N GLY A 204 -9.46 13.45 13.38
CA GLY A 204 -9.83 14.37 12.31
C GLY A 204 -10.04 15.80 12.71
N GLU A 205 -9.44 16.17 13.82
CA GLU A 205 -9.51 17.52 14.38
C GLU A 205 -8.33 18.38 13.88
N SER A 206 -7.38 17.77 13.15
CA SER A 206 -6.24 18.45 12.51
C SER A 206 -6.52 18.85 11.06
N ASP A 207 -5.98 20.00 10.66
CA ASP A 207 -5.81 20.37 9.25
C ASP A 207 -4.83 19.42 8.53
N GLU A 208 -3.96 18.75 9.27
CA GLU A 208 -3.06 17.71 8.77
C GLU A 208 -3.80 16.38 8.58
N ILE A 209 -4.08 16.07 7.32
CA ILE A 209 -4.79 14.85 6.90
C ILE A 209 -3.85 13.64 6.69
N VAL A 210 -2.58 13.73 7.07
CA VAL A 210 -1.55 12.69 6.85
C VAL A 210 -0.65 12.48 8.06
N LEU A 211 -0.12 11.26 8.18
CA LEU A 211 0.87 10.93 9.20
C LEU A 211 2.18 11.70 8.98
N GLN A 212 2.74 12.23 10.06
CA GLN A 212 4.03 12.90 10.04
C GLN A 212 5.16 11.89 10.18
N ARG A 213 6.18 12.02 9.31
CA ARG A 213 7.41 11.26 9.46
C ARG A 213 8.13 11.77 10.71
N PRO A 214 8.53 10.89 11.65
CA PRO A 214 9.33 11.31 12.79
C PRO A 214 10.61 12.00 12.29
N THR A 215 10.76 13.30 12.59
CA THR A 215 12.04 13.98 12.44
C THR A 215 12.94 13.47 13.56
N LYS A 216 14.19 13.12 13.22
CA LYS A 216 15.17 12.84 14.28
C LYS A 216 15.21 14.05 15.19
N ILE A 217 14.80 13.88 16.45
CA ILE A 217 15.14 14.84 17.50
C ILE A 217 16.67 14.98 17.42
N PRO A 218 17.24 16.19 17.28
CA PRO A 218 18.68 16.34 17.41
C PRO A 218 19.03 15.76 18.77
N LYS A 219 19.90 14.74 18.81
CA LYS A 219 20.46 14.32 20.09
C LYS A 219 21.13 15.56 20.68
N ILE A 220 20.55 16.08 21.77
CA ILE A 220 21.16 17.12 22.60
C ILE A 220 22.45 16.56 23.16
#